data_AF-A0A0B4E4P7-F1
#
_entry.id   AF-A0A0B4E4P7-F1
#
_cell.length_a   1.000
_cell.length_b   1.000
_cell.length_c   1.000
_cell.angle_alpha   90.00
_cell.angle_beta   90.00
_cell.angle_gamma   90.00
#
_symmetry.space_group_name_H-M   'P 1'
#
loop_
_entity.id
_entity.type
_entity.pdbx_description
1 polymer ?
#
loop_
_entity_poly.entity_id
_entity_poly.type
_entity_poly.pdbx_seq_one_letter_code
_entity_poly.pdbx_strand_id
1 'polypeptide(L)'
;MTSLTDVQNTAFMAIGPSRIAALSLLALAQAPEGADSSNAEDVLDLSVRRICAACDMLGGGLDALLADCAYTLPAELEGKRQSCLELLEPLHSAAGQADGAVLAHVRNVPDLAALCLYRLEPAVSDFLKDMVQTLREAQQQREEERDAQMRATIATAEGVGKNIKFISFNASIEAARIGEMGKGFAVIATEIRELSGKTQNLLEEMSGYLKH
;
A
#
# COMPACT_ATOMS: atom_id res chain seq x y z
N MET A 1 8.59 6.38 -0.72
CA MET A 1 7.60 5.78 0.20
C MET A 1 6.80 4.81 -0.64
N THR A 2 6.77 3.54 -0.23
CA THR A 2 5.88 2.53 -0.81
C THR A 2 4.43 2.96 -0.53
N SER A 3 3.54 2.87 -1.52
CA SER A 3 2.10 3.09 -1.32
C SER A 3 1.45 1.79 -0.83
N LEU A 4 0.27 1.84 -0.17
CA LEU A 4 -0.44 0.58 0.13
C LEU A 4 -0.92 -0.10 -1.16
N THR A 5 -1.01 0.61 -2.30
CA THR A 5 -1.23 0.00 -3.61
C THR A 5 -0.04 -0.87 -4.03
N ASP A 6 1.20 -0.44 -3.75
CA ASP A 6 2.39 -1.25 -3.99
C ASP A 6 2.44 -2.47 -3.06
N VAL A 7 2.06 -2.30 -1.79
CA VAL A 7 1.93 -3.40 -0.83
C VAL A 7 0.90 -4.41 -1.33
N GLN A 8 -0.29 -3.94 -1.71
CA GLN A 8 -1.36 -4.76 -2.27
C GLN A 8 -0.87 -5.58 -3.47
N ASN A 9 -0.22 -4.95 -4.44
CA ASN A 9 0.26 -5.63 -5.65
C ASN A 9 1.32 -6.68 -5.32
N THR A 10 2.27 -6.34 -4.45
CA THR A 10 3.36 -7.24 -4.04
C THR A 10 2.82 -8.45 -3.30
N ALA A 11 1.93 -8.24 -2.33
CA ALA A 11 1.30 -9.31 -1.56
C ALA A 11 0.43 -10.21 -2.45
N PHE A 12 -0.38 -9.62 -3.34
CA PHE A 12 -1.21 -10.39 -4.27
C PHE A 12 -0.39 -11.29 -5.20
N MET A 13 0.73 -10.79 -5.72
CA MET A 13 1.61 -11.55 -6.63
C MET A 13 2.34 -12.70 -5.91
N ALA A 14 2.67 -12.54 -4.64
CA ALA A 14 3.29 -13.60 -3.85
C ALA A 14 2.28 -14.67 -3.41
N ILE A 15 1.10 -14.26 -2.96
CA ILE A 15 0.14 -15.15 -2.31
C ILE A 15 -0.79 -15.83 -3.33
N GLY A 16 -1.27 -15.10 -4.32
CA GLY A 16 -2.27 -15.58 -5.30
C GLY A 16 -1.91 -16.87 -6.03
N PRO A 17 -0.65 -17.06 -6.48
CA PRO A 17 -0.21 -18.28 -7.17
C PRO A 17 -0.21 -19.56 -6.31
N SER A 18 -0.25 -19.46 -4.98
CA SER A 18 -0.25 -20.61 -4.07
C SER A 18 -1.42 -21.58 -4.29
N ARG A 19 -2.59 -21.06 -4.69
CA ARG A 19 -3.78 -21.87 -4.99
C ARG A 19 -3.53 -22.86 -6.13
N ILE A 20 -2.94 -22.37 -7.22
CA ILE A 20 -2.60 -23.20 -8.38
C ILE A 20 -1.47 -24.16 -8.00
N ALA A 21 -0.45 -23.67 -7.28
CA ALA A 21 0.65 -24.49 -6.81
C ALA A 21 0.19 -25.68 -5.96
N ALA A 22 -0.75 -25.46 -5.04
CA ALA A 22 -1.32 -26.53 -4.21
C ALA A 22 -2.05 -27.59 -5.05
N LEU A 23 -2.82 -27.18 -6.07
CA LEU A 23 -3.46 -28.12 -7.00
C LEU A 23 -2.45 -28.88 -7.85
N SER A 24 -1.37 -28.23 -8.28
CA SER A 24 -0.25 -28.86 -8.99
C SER A 24 0.45 -29.90 -8.10
N LEU A 25 0.69 -29.59 -6.83
CA LEU A 25 1.26 -30.54 -5.85
C LEU A 25 0.33 -31.73 -5.62
N LEU A 26 -0.98 -31.50 -5.49
CA LEU A 26 -1.97 -32.58 -5.39
C LEU A 26 -1.93 -33.49 -6.63
N ALA A 27 -1.92 -32.90 -7.83
CA ALA A 27 -1.90 -33.66 -9.09
C ALA A 27 -0.62 -34.51 -9.22
N LEU A 28 0.54 -33.94 -8.89
CA LEU A 28 1.81 -34.66 -8.89
C LEU A 28 1.85 -35.77 -7.83
N ALA A 29 1.31 -35.51 -6.63
CA ALA A 29 1.24 -36.49 -5.56
C ALA A 29 0.36 -37.69 -5.94
N GLN A 30 -0.69 -37.48 -6.74
CA GLN A 30 -1.60 -38.52 -7.22
C GLN A 30 -1.18 -39.18 -8.53
N ALA A 31 -0.14 -38.68 -9.21
CA ALA A 31 0.30 -39.22 -10.48
C ALA A 31 0.80 -40.67 -10.35
N PRO A 32 0.39 -41.58 -11.26
CA PRO A 32 0.86 -42.96 -11.25
C PRO A 32 2.37 -43.03 -11.53
N GLU A 33 3.05 -43.99 -10.88
CA GLU A 33 4.48 -44.23 -11.10
C GLU A 33 4.74 -44.58 -12.58
N GLY A 34 5.57 -43.78 -13.27
CA GLY A 34 5.91 -43.97 -14.69
C GLY A 34 5.14 -43.09 -15.70
N ALA A 35 4.36 -42.10 -15.24
CA ALA A 35 3.80 -41.08 -16.13
C ALA A 35 4.90 -40.22 -16.79
N ASP A 36 4.64 -39.73 -18.01
CA ASP A 36 5.58 -38.93 -18.81
C ASP A 36 6.07 -37.70 -18.02
N SER A 37 7.35 -37.73 -17.61
CA SER A 37 7.89 -36.89 -16.54
C SER A 37 8.66 -35.67 -17.01
N SER A 38 8.64 -35.37 -18.32
CA SER A 38 9.50 -34.34 -18.92
C SER A 38 9.40 -32.95 -18.25
N ASN A 39 8.26 -32.61 -17.65
CA ASN A 39 8.04 -31.33 -16.95
C ASN A 39 7.66 -31.48 -15.47
N ALA A 40 7.63 -32.69 -14.91
CA ALA A 40 7.11 -32.92 -13.55
C ALA A 40 7.99 -32.26 -12.47
N GLU A 41 9.31 -32.26 -12.69
CA GLU A 41 10.29 -31.65 -11.78
C GLU A 41 10.20 -30.12 -11.78
N ASP A 42 10.09 -29.51 -12.95
CA ASP A 42 9.91 -28.04 -13.08
C ASP A 42 8.60 -27.57 -12.43
N VAL A 43 7.51 -28.32 -12.62
CA VAL A 43 6.22 -28.00 -11.98
C VAL A 43 6.31 -28.16 -10.47
N LEU A 44 7.02 -29.18 -9.97
CA LEU A 44 7.26 -29.38 -8.55
C LEU A 44 8.03 -28.21 -7.95
N ASP A 45 9.19 -27.86 -8.51
CA ASP A 45 10.03 -26.76 -8.02
C ASP A 45 9.27 -25.43 -8.04
N LEU A 46 8.58 -25.11 -9.14
CA LEU A 46 7.77 -23.90 -9.23
C LEU A 46 6.64 -23.88 -8.18
N SER A 47 6.00 -25.02 -7.95
CA SER A 47 4.90 -25.12 -6.98
C SER A 47 5.41 -24.94 -5.55
N VAL A 48 6.53 -25.58 -5.20
CA VAL A 48 7.22 -25.41 -3.91
C VAL A 48 7.58 -23.94 -3.68
N ARG A 49 8.22 -23.29 -4.65
CA ARG A 49 8.60 -21.87 -4.55
C ARG A 49 7.39 -20.96 -4.31
N ARG A 50 6.27 -21.23 -4.98
CA ARG A 50 5.02 -20.45 -4.81
C ARG A 50 4.37 -20.66 -3.45
N ILE A 51 4.40 -21.88 -2.92
CA ILE A 51 3.92 -22.15 -1.55
C ILE A 51 4.79 -21.43 -0.53
N CYS A 52 6.12 -21.56 -0.62
CA CYS A 52 7.05 -20.87 0.27
C CYS A 52 6.90 -19.34 0.19
N ALA A 53 6.85 -18.77 -1.01
CA ALA A 53 6.67 -17.33 -1.19
C ALA A 53 5.36 -16.81 -0.59
N ALA A 54 4.28 -17.59 -0.67
CA ALA A 54 3.02 -17.24 -0.03
C ALA A 54 3.11 -17.29 1.50
N CYS A 55 3.75 -18.31 2.08
CA CYS A 55 3.98 -18.40 3.52
C CYS A 55 4.88 -17.27 4.04
N ASP A 56 5.99 -16.99 3.34
CA ASP A 56 6.91 -15.91 3.70
C ASP A 56 6.19 -14.56 3.69
N MET A 57 5.38 -14.31 2.66
CA MET A 57 4.59 -13.09 2.54
C MET A 57 3.50 -12.99 3.61
N LEU A 58 2.71 -14.04 3.81
CA LEU A 58 1.64 -14.06 4.81
C LEU A 58 2.18 -13.99 6.24
N GLY A 59 3.35 -14.56 6.50
CA GLY A 59 3.98 -14.62 7.81
C GLY A 59 4.59 -13.28 8.22
N GLY A 60 5.72 -12.90 7.61
CA GLY A 60 6.46 -11.68 7.98
C GLY A 60 6.56 -10.63 6.89
N GLY A 61 6.46 -11.03 5.62
CA GLY A 61 6.64 -10.12 4.49
C GLY A 61 5.58 -9.01 4.44
N LEU A 62 4.31 -9.35 4.66
CA LEU A 62 3.22 -8.40 4.65
C LEU A 62 3.33 -7.40 5.82
N ASP A 63 3.71 -7.87 7.01
CA ASP A 63 3.90 -7.00 8.17
C ASP A 63 5.01 -5.98 7.93
N ALA A 64 6.13 -6.40 7.32
CA ALA A 64 7.22 -5.49 6.96
C ALA A 64 6.77 -4.43 5.95
N LEU A 65 6.04 -4.83 4.91
CA LEU A 65 5.53 -3.91 3.89
C LEU A 65 4.52 -2.90 4.46
N LEU A 66 3.67 -3.33 5.40
CA LEU A 66 2.68 -2.47 6.04
C LEU A 66 3.32 -1.52 7.06
N ALA A 67 4.36 -1.96 7.76
CA ALA A 67 5.12 -1.12 8.68
C ALA A 67 5.77 0.08 7.98
N ASP A 68 6.31 -0.11 6.77
CA ASP A 68 6.85 0.99 5.93
C ASP A 68 5.80 2.04 5.57
N CYS A 69 4.52 1.63 5.54
CA CYS A 69 3.37 2.49 5.29
C CYS A 69 2.71 3.00 6.57
N ALA A 70 3.25 2.71 7.76
CA ALA A 70 2.62 2.95 9.06
C ALA A 70 1.15 2.51 9.09
N TYR A 71 0.87 1.31 8.57
CA TYR A 71 -0.47 0.74 8.52
C TYR A 71 -0.51 -0.60 9.23
N THR A 72 -1.68 -0.98 9.75
CA THR A 72 -1.91 -2.26 10.41
C THR A 72 -3.23 -2.81 9.93
N LEU A 73 -3.28 -4.11 9.64
CA LEU A 73 -4.50 -4.75 9.16
C LEU A 73 -5.60 -4.73 10.24
N PRO A 74 -6.87 -4.57 9.86
CA PRO A 74 -8.00 -4.80 10.76
C PRO A 74 -8.01 -6.23 11.29
N ALA A 75 -8.50 -6.42 12.52
CA ALA A 75 -8.51 -7.72 13.20
C ALA A 75 -9.21 -8.84 12.40
N GLU A 76 -10.27 -8.53 11.66
CA GLU A 76 -10.97 -9.50 10.81
C GLU A 76 -10.08 -10.00 9.66
N LEU A 77 -9.36 -9.10 9.00
CA LEU A 77 -8.47 -9.44 7.89
C LEU A 77 -7.22 -10.17 8.39
N GLU A 78 -6.75 -9.81 9.58
CA GLU A 78 -5.68 -10.53 10.27
C GLU A 78 -6.06 -11.97 10.62
N GLY A 79 -7.31 -12.18 11.08
CA GLY A 79 -7.83 -13.54 11.28
C GLY A 79 -7.85 -14.36 9.99
N LYS A 80 -8.20 -13.75 8.86
CA LYS A 80 -8.16 -14.41 7.54
C LYS A 80 -6.72 -14.71 7.09
N ARG A 81 -5.78 -13.79 7.34
CA ARG A 81 -4.34 -14.00 7.09
C ARG A 81 -3.85 -15.24 7.85
N GLN A 82 -4.17 -15.33 9.13
CA GLN A 82 -3.78 -16.45 9.99
C GLN A 82 -4.41 -17.77 9.53
N SER A 83 -5.68 -17.78 9.14
CA SER A 83 -6.32 -18.96 8.55
C SER A 83 -5.63 -19.43 7.26
N CYS A 84 -5.16 -18.49 6.41
CA CYS A 84 -4.39 -18.85 5.22
C CYS A 84 -3.05 -19.50 5.57
N LEU A 85 -2.33 -18.98 6.57
CA LEU A 85 -1.09 -19.57 7.06
C LEU A 85 -1.31 -21.00 7.58
N GLU A 86 -2.33 -21.19 8.41
CA GLU A 86 -2.67 -22.52 8.97
C GLU A 86 -3.00 -23.55 7.88
N LEU A 87 -3.65 -23.13 6.79
CA LEU A 87 -3.97 -24.01 5.66
C LEU A 87 -2.76 -24.30 4.76
N LEU A 88 -1.82 -23.35 4.63
CA LEU A 88 -0.61 -23.54 3.83
C LEU A 88 0.48 -24.31 4.58
N GLU A 89 0.49 -24.25 5.91
CA GLU A 89 1.54 -24.82 6.76
C GLU A 89 1.84 -26.31 6.48
N PRO A 90 0.86 -27.21 6.31
CA PRO A 90 1.16 -28.61 5.99
C PRO A 90 1.90 -28.80 4.66
N LEU A 91 1.56 -28.00 3.64
CA LEU A 91 2.23 -28.03 2.34
C LEU A 91 3.62 -27.40 2.41
N HIS A 92 3.75 -26.30 3.15
CA HIS A 92 5.03 -25.61 3.35
C HIS A 92 6.03 -26.49 4.10
N SER A 93 5.57 -27.14 5.18
CA SER A 93 6.38 -28.09 5.97
C SER A 93 6.83 -29.29 5.12
N ALA A 94 5.93 -29.85 4.30
CA ALA A 94 6.27 -30.92 3.36
C ALA A 94 7.28 -30.49 2.28
N ALA A 95 7.19 -29.23 1.84
CA ALA A 95 8.09 -28.66 0.84
C ALA A 95 9.47 -28.27 1.39
N GLY A 96 9.58 -27.99 2.69
CA GLY A 96 10.81 -27.53 3.34
C GLY A 96 11.76 -28.63 3.82
N GLN A 97 11.42 -29.91 3.66
CA GLN A 97 12.26 -31.01 4.14
C GLN A 97 13.50 -31.23 3.26
N ALA A 98 14.66 -31.40 3.89
CA ALA A 98 15.97 -31.45 3.22
C ALA A 98 16.34 -32.82 2.60
N ASP A 99 15.44 -33.81 2.66
CA ASP A 99 15.70 -35.18 2.21
C ASP A 99 15.44 -35.41 0.71
N GLY A 100 15.01 -34.37 -0.01
CA GLY A 100 14.73 -34.42 -1.45
C GLY A 100 13.45 -35.19 -1.80
N ALA A 101 12.70 -35.68 -0.81
CA ALA A 101 11.52 -36.52 -1.01
C ALA A 101 10.20 -35.72 -0.92
N VAL A 102 10.18 -34.49 -1.44
CA VAL A 102 9.05 -33.54 -1.30
C VAL A 102 7.70 -34.17 -1.66
N LEU A 103 7.61 -34.89 -2.79
CA LEU A 103 6.34 -35.53 -3.19
C LEU A 103 5.89 -36.63 -2.21
N ALA A 104 6.81 -37.35 -1.58
CA ALA A 104 6.47 -38.33 -0.56
C ALA A 104 5.90 -37.65 0.69
N HIS A 105 6.46 -36.50 1.09
CA HIS A 105 5.93 -35.71 2.21
C HIS A 105 4.56 -35.11 1.90
N VAL A 106 4.39 -34.56 0.69
CA VAL A 106 3.11 -34.03 0.23
C VAL A 106 2.03 -35.13 0.25
N ARG A 107 2.36 -36.35 -0.19
CA ARG A 107 1.44 -37.51 -0.11
C ARG A 107 1.01 -37.86 1.32
N ASN A 108 1.85 -37.57 2.31
CA ASN A 108 1.57 -37.84 3.72
C ASN A 108 0.79 -36.72 4.41
N VAL A 109 0.52 -35.60 3.74
CA VAL A 109 -0.32 -34.53 4.29
C VAL A 109 -1.76 -35.05 4.49
N PRO A 110 -2.31 -34.97 5.72
CA PRO A 110 -3.67 -35.41 6.01
C PRO A 110 -4.70 -34.66 5.17
N ASP A 111 -5.66 -35.39 4.61
CA ASP A 111 -6.74 -34.85 3.79
C ASP A 111 -6.26 -33.90 2.67
N LEU A 112 -5.09 -34.19 2.07
CA LEU A 112 -4.46 -33.36 1.04
C LEU A 112 -5.44 -32.90 -0.05
N ALA A 113 -6.24 -33.83 -0.59
CA ALA A 113 -7.22 -33.51 -1.62
C ALA A 113 -8.26 -32.50 -1.13
N ALA A 114 -8.81 -32.69 0.08
CA ALA A 114 -9.79 -31.77 0.65
C ALA A 114 -9.18 -30.42 1.01
N LEU A 115 -7.93 -30.40 1.47
CA LEU A 115 -7.16 -29.19 1.72
C LEU A 115 -7.03 -28.35 0.44
N CYS A 116 -6.47 -28.93 -0.63
CA CYS A 116 -6.17 -28.20 -1.86
C CYS A 116 -7.43 -27.85 -2.68
N LEU A 117 -8.43 -28.74 -2.74
CA LEU A 117 -9.62 -28.54 -3.58
C LEU A 117 -10.69 -27.67 -2.94
N TYR A 118 -10.86 -27.72 -1.62
CA TYR A 118 -12.05 -27.14 -0.98
C TYR A 118 -11.76 -26.12 0.12
N ARG A 119 -10.54 -26.10 0.69
CA ARG A 119 -10.22 -25.21 1.83
C ARG A 119 -9.28 -24.09 1.44
N LEU A 120 -8.20 -24.41 0.74
CA LEU A 120 -7.16 -23.43 0.44
C LEU A 120 -7.61 -22.36 -0.53
N GLU A 121 -8.24 -22.76 -1.64
CA GLU A 121 -8.73 -21.83 -2.67
C GLU A 121 -9.67 -20.75 -2.09
N PRO A 122 -10.77 -21.09 -1.41
CA PRO A 122 -11.69 -20.07 -0.92
C PRO A 122 -11.04 -19.18 0.15
N ALA A 123 -10.24 -19.75 1.06
CA ALA A 123 -9.58 -18.97 2.11
C ALA A 123 -8.62 -17.92 1.53
N VAL A 124 -7.75 -18.32 0.60
CA VAL A 124 -6.80 -17.41 -0.05
C VAL A 124 -7.51 -16.39 -0.94
N SER A 125 -8.54 -16.80 -1.68
CA SER A 125 -9.35 -15.91 -2.52
C SER A 125 -10.07 -14.84 -1.69
N ASP A 126 -10.71 -15.24 -0.59
CA ASP A 126 -11.42 -14.33 0.31
C ASP A 126 -10.46 -13.36 1.01
N PHE A 127 -9.32 -13.86 1.51
CA PHE A 127 -8.30 -13.00 2.10
C PHE A 127 -7.78 -11.96 1.11
N LEU A 128 -7.41 -12.38 -0.11
CA LEU A 128 -6.87 -11.46 -1.12
C LEU A 128 -7.87 -10.41 -1.56
N LYS A 129 -9.14 -10.80 -1.73
CA LYS A 129 -10.22 -9.88 -2.09
C LYS A 129 -10.40 -8.80 -1.03
N ASP A 130 -10.49 -9.20 0.23
CA ASP A 130 -10.71 -8.26 1.32
C ASP A 130 -9.48 -7.40 1.59
N MET A 131 -8.27 -7.97 1.50
CA MET A 131 -7.02 -7.22 1.59
C MET A 131 -6.95 -6.11 0.53
N VAL A 132 -7.24 -6.45 -0.74
CA VAL A 132 -7.26 -5.48 -1.83
C VAL A 132 -8.27 -4.36 -1.55
N GLN A 133 -9.47 -4.70 -1.11
CA GLN A 133 -10.49 -3.70 -0.82
C GLN A 133 -10.09 -2.80 0.35
N THR A 134 -9.68 -3.38 1.48
CA THR A 134 -9.28 -2.66 2.69
C THR A 134 -8.09 -1.73 2.45
N LEU A 135 -7.04 -2.20 1.76
CA LEU A 135 -5.86 -1.38 1.49
C LEU A 135 -6.19 -0.24 0.51
N ARG A 136 -7.04 -0.48 -0.48
CA ARG A 136 -7.51 0.56 -1.41
C ARG A 136 -8.30 1.66 -0.69
N GLU A 137 -9.25 1.28 0.15
CA GLU A 137 -10.05 2.23 0.95
C GLU A 137 -9.15 3.04 1.89
N ALA A 138 -8.18 2.39 2.53
CA ALA A 138 -7.22 3.06 3.40
C ALA A 138 -6.31 4.06 2.65
N GLN A 139 -5.93 3.79 1.40
CA GLN A 139 -5.20 4.77 0.58
C GLN A 139 -6.06 5.96 0.22
N GLN A 140 -7.26 5.70 -0.26
CA GLN A 140 -8.18 6.76 -0.67
C GLN A 140 -8.46 7.70 0.52
N GLN A 141 -8.71 7.15 1.70
CA GLN A 141 -8.93 7.97 2.90
C GLN A 141 -7.72 8.84 3.24
N ARG A 142 -6.49 8.30 3.13
CA ARG A 142 -5.26 9.07 3.37
C ARG A 142 -5.08 10.21 2.37
N GLU A 143 -5.41 9.98 1.11
CA GLU A 143 -5.37 11.00 0.06
C GLU A 143 -6.39 12.10 0.34
N GLU A 144 -7.63 11.74 0.69
CA GLU A 144 -8.70 12.68 1.04
C GLU A 144 -8.34 13.54 2.26
N GLU A 145 -7.80 12.93 3.32
CA GLU A 145 -7.33 13.61 4.54
C GLU A 145 -6.16 14.57 4.23
N ARG A 146 -5.18 14.12 3.43
CA ARG A 146 -4.05 14.94 3.00
C ARG A 146 -4.51 16.16 2.21
N ASP A 147 -5.43 15.96 1.27
CA ASP A 147 -5.95 17.03 0.44
C ASP A 147 -6.79 18.02 1.26
N ALA A 148 -7.56 17.53 2.24
CA ALA A 148 -8.27 18.37 3.20
C ALA A 148 -7.30 19.23 4.04
N GLN A 149 -6.23 18.63 4.55
CA GLN A 149 -5.20 19.33 5.32
C GLN A 149 -4.46 20.38 4.47
N MET A 150 -4.19 20.06 3.20
CA MET A 150 -3.56 20.98 2.26
C MET A 150 -4.48 22.18 1.98
N ARG A 151 -5.78 21.95 1.74
CA ARG A 151 -6.78 23.02 1.59
C ARG A 151 -6.84 23.93 2.82
N ALA A 152 -6.85 23.37 4.03
CA ALA A 152 -6.86 24.14 5.27
C ALA A 152 -5.59 25.00 5.43
N THR A 153 -4.44 24.47 5.04
CA THR A 153 -3.16 25.18 5.08
C THR A 153 -3.13 26.34 4.09
N ILE A 154 -3.61 26.13 2.86
CA ILE A 154 -3.74 27.18 1.83
C ILE A 154 -4.67 28.29 2.32
N ALA A 155 -5.85 27.96 2.86
CA ALA A 155 -6.79 28.95 3.40
C ALA A 155 -6.16 29.80 4.53
N THR A 156 -5.35 29.17 5.38
CA THR A 156 -4.60 29.89 6.43
C THR A 156 -3.57 30.84 5.83
N ALA A 157 -2.83 30.39 4.81
CA ALA A 157 -1.84 31.21 4.11
C ALA A 157 -2.47 32.40 3.37
N GLU A 158 -3.65 32.22 2.76
CA GLU A 158 -4.42 33.29 2.13
C GLU A 158 -4.80 34.37 3.16
N GLY A 159 -5.25 33.94 4.35
CA GLY A 159 -5.53 34.82 5.48
C GLY A 159 -4.31 35.63 5.92
N VAL A 160 -3.14 34.98 6.03
CA VAL A 160 -1.87 35.66 6.35
C VAL A 160 -1.49 36.65 5.25
N GLY A 161 -1.59 36.26 3.97
CA GLY A 161 -1.33 37.14 2.84
C GLY A 161 -2.23 38.38 2.86
N LYS A 162 -3.52 38.22 3.18
CA LYS A 162 -4.46 39.35 3.33
C LYS A 162 -4.04 40.31 4.45
N ASN A 163 -3.57 39.78 5.58
CA ASN A 163 -3.07 40.60 6.68
C ASN A 163 -1.80 41.38 6.28
N ILE A 164 -0.85 40.74 5.59
CA ILE A 164 0.36 41.40 5.07
C ILE A 164 -0.03 42.56 4.13
N LYS A 165 -0.99 42.34 3.23
CA LYS A 165 -1.51 43.38 2.34
C LYS A 165 -2.10 44.58 3.09
N PHE A 166 -2.77 44.35 4.21
CA PHE A 166 -3.29 45.44 5.04
C PHE A 166 -2.20 46.17 5.82
N ILE A 167 -1.21 45.43 6.36
CA ILE A 167 -0.05 46.03 7.05
C ILE A 167 0.73 46.92 6.08
N SER A 168 0.99 46.43 4.87
CA SER A 168 1.72 47.20 3.85
C SER A 168 0.94 48.43 3.41
N PHE A 169 -0.38 48.32 3.26
CA PHE A 169 -1.25 49.46 2.97
C PHE A 169 -1.21 50.53 4.07
N ASN A 170 -1.30 50.13 5.33
CA ASN A 170 -1.20 51.06 6.46
C ASN A 170 0.18 51.72 6.52
N ALA A 171 1.24 50.97 6.23
CA ALA A 171 2.59 51.52 6.14
C ALA A 171 2.74 52.54 4.99
N SER A 172 2.12 52.30 3.83
CA SER A 172 2.08 53.28 2.74
C SER A 172 1.37 54.57 3.14
N ILE A 173 0.25 54.49 3.88
CA ILE A 173 -0.46 55.67 4.39
C ILE A 173 0.41 56.46 5.36
N GLU A 174 1.05 55.77 6.32
CA GLU A 174 1.90 56.41 7.32
C GLU A 174 3.14 57.05 6.68
N ALA A 175 3.74 56.39 5.69
CA ALA A 175 4.84 56.94 4.90
C ALA A 175 4.44 58.24 4.18
N ALA A 176 3.23 58.29 3.61
CA ALA A 176 2.69 59.51 3.01
C ALA A 176 2.44 60.63 4.05
N ARG A 177 2.01 60.27 5.27
CA ARG A 177 1.77 61.22 6.38
C ARG A 177 3.03 61.94 6.83
N ILE A 178 4.17 61.23 6.88
CA ILE A 178 5.46 61.79 7.32
C ILE A 178 6.13 62.61 6.19
N GLY A 179 5.60 62.57 4.97
CA GLY A 179 6.05 63.40 3.85
C GLY A 179 7.43 62.98 3.33
N GLU A 180 8.35 63.94 3.19
CA GLU A 180 9.69 63.72 2.63
C GLU A 180 10.50 62.65 3.37
N MET A 181 10.41 62.61 4.71
CA MET A 181 11.14 61.61 5.51
C MET A 181 10.57 60.18 5.37
N GLY A 182 9.36 60.03 4.84
CA GLY A 182 8.69 58.74 4.64
C GLY A 182 8.95 58.08 3.29
N LYS A 183 9.65 58.73 2.34
CA LYS A 183 9.82 58.24 0.97
C LYS A 183 10.41 56.84 0.87
N GLY A 184 11.42 56.51 1.68
CA GLY A 184 12.01 55.16 1.70
C GLY A 184 11.03 54.09 2.21
N PHE A 185 10.25 54.42 3.24
CA PHE A 185 9.20 53.52 3.76
C PHE A 185 8.06 53.31 2.75
N ALA A 186 7.73 54.32 1.94
CA ALA A 186 6.71 54.21 0.90
C ALA A 186 7.09 53.19 -0.20
N VAL A 187 8.38 53.13 -0.57
CA VAL A 187 8.90 52.16 -1.55
C VAL A 187 8.78 50.74 -0.98
N ILE A 188 9.28 50.51 0.23
CA ILE A 188 9.24 49.19 0.89
C ILE A 188 7.78 48.72 1.06
N ALA A 189 6.87 49.60 1.47
CA ALA A 189 5.46 49.27 1.63
C ALA A 189 4.80 48.85 0.30
N THR A 190 5.20 49.48 -0.81
CA THR A 190 4.74 49.12 -2.17
C THR A 190 5.26 47.74 -2.57
N GLU A 191 6.55 47.47 -2.37
CA GLU A 191 7.16 46.17 -2.67
C GLU A 191 6.52 45.03 -1.86
N ILE A 192 6.26 45.23 -0.57
CA ILE A 192 5.56 44.25 0.28
C ILE A 192 4.14 44.00 -0.26
N ARG A 193 3.44 45.06 -0.69
CA ARG A 193 2.08 44.93 -1.25
C ARG A 193 2.07 44.11 -2.54
N GLU A 194 3.02 44.37 -3.44
CA GLU A 194 3.15 43.62 -4.69
C GLU A 194 3.51 42.16 -4.43
N LEU A 195 4.46 41.90 -3.52
CA LEU A 195 4.86 40.55 -3.15
C LEU A 195 3.69 39.79 -2.53
N SER A 196 2.95 40.42 -1.63
CA SER A 196 1.74 39.84 -1.04
C SER A 196 0.69 39.52 -2.09
N GLY A 197 0.52 40.36 -3.12
CA GLY A 197 -0.39 40.08 -4.24
C GLY A 197 0.06 38.86 -5.06
N LYS A 198 1.36 38.78 -5.38
CA LYS A 198 1.92 37.60 -6.09
C LYS A 198 1.74 36.31 -5.28
N THR A 199 1.96 36.35 -3.97
CA THR A 199 1.74 35.21 -3.09
C THR A 199 0.27 34.77 -3.09
N GLN A 200 -0.69 35.70 -3.07
CA GLN A 200 -2.12 35.37 -3.15
C GLN A 200 -2.48 34.64 -4.45
N ASN A 201 -1.99 35.13 -5.58
CA ASN A 201 -2.23 34.49 -6.87
C ASN A 201 -1.68 33.04 -6.92
N LEU A 202 -0.48 32.81 -6.36
CA LEU A 202 0.10 31.47 -6.28
C LEU A 202 -0.74 30.53 -5.40
N LEU A 203 -1.26 31.03 -4.28
CA LEU A 203 -2.13 30.25 -3.41
C LEU A 203 -3.46 29.89 -4.09
N GLU A 204 -4.02 30.81 -4.89
CA GLU A 204 -5.21 30.55 -5.71
C GLU A 204 -4.95 29.47 -6.77
N GLU A 205 -3.80 29.51 -7.45
CA GLU A 205 -3.38 28.47 -8.40
C GLU A 205 -3.24 27.10 -7.71
N MET A 206 -2.58 27.05 -6.54
CA MET A 206 -2.44 25.83 -5.76
C MET A 206 -3.80 25.25 -5.31
N SER A 207 -4.72 26.12 -4.90
CA SER A 207 -6.10 25.74 -4.57
C SER A 207 -6.84 25.16 -5.78
N GLY A 208 -6.56 25.68 -6.98
CA GLY A 208 -7.08 25.17 -8.25
C GLY A 208 -6.68 23.72 -8.51
N TYR A 209 -5.44 23.33 -8.21
CA TYR A 209 -4.96 21.96 -8.39
C TYR A 209 -5.64 20.92 -7.47
N LEU A 210 -6.25 21.36 -6.36
CA LEU A 210 -6.91 20.48 -5.38
C LEU A 210 -8.42 20.30 -5.61
N LYS A 211 -8.97 20.90 -6.68
CA LYS A 211 -10.40 20.83 -7.05
C LYS A 211 -10.70 19.79 -8.13
N HIS A 212 -9.68 19.09 -8.60
CA HIS A 212 -9.76 18.03 -9.62
C HIS A 212 -9.25 16.73 -9.04
#